data_AF-A0A2P4UP15-F1
#
_entry.id   AF-A0A2P4UP15-F1
#
_cell.length_a   1.000
_cell.length_b   1.000
_cell.length_c   1.000
_cell.angle_alpha   90.00
_cell.angle_beta   90.00
_cell.angle_gamma   90.00
#
_symmetry.space_group_name_H-M   'P 1'
#
loop_
_entity.id
_entity.type
_entity.pdbx_description
1 polymer ?
#
loop_
_entity_poly.entity_id
_entity_poly.type
_entity_poly.pdbx_seq_one_letter_code
_entity_poly.pdbx_strand_id
1 'polypeptide(L)'
;MAGPGTSRYDHAKIKDVARTMHAELQRVTGPGTLSDVSSRGNVPAAAFGSWDAAKSLAATVTAGNQQIASLYQGFLNDFAHVADMISKIADNYRESDEKMLAAIRSINPSGEQPPTTSTVKPVE
;
A
#
# COMPACT_ATOMS: atom_id res chain seq x y z
N MET A 1 25.67 6.99 -7.65
CA MET A 1 25.22 8.32 -7.17
C MET A 1 23.93 8.66 -7.89
N ALA A 2 22.79 8.71 -7.19
CA ALA A 2 21.51 9.09 -7.76
C ALA A 2 21.41 10.63 -7.81
N GLY A 3 21.09 11.20 -8.97
CA GLY A 3 21.03 12.64 -9.17
C GLY A 3 19.73 13.28 -8.63
N PRO A 4 19.71 14.60 -8.38
CA PRO A 4 18.56 15.31 -7.78
C PRO A 4 17.25 15.27 -8.59
N GLY A 5 17.28 14.78 -9.83
CA GLY A 5 16.09 14.58 -10.67
C GLY A 5 15.34 13.26 -10.44
N THR A 6 16.00 12.22 -9.89
CA THR A 6 15.35 10.91 -9.70
C THR A 6 14.46 10.87 -8.45
N SER A 7 14.87 11.53 -7.35
CA SER A 7 14.11 11.57 -6.07
C SER A 7 12.68 12.11 -6.23
N ARG A 8 12.51 13.25 -6.93
CA ARG A 8 11.19 13.85 -7.16
C ARG A 8 10.26 12.97 -8.02
N TYR A 9 10.83 12.30 -9.03
CA TYR A 9 10.08 11.45 -9.94
C TYR A 9 9.67 10.14 -9.24
N ASP A 10 10.52 9.62 -8.36
CA ASP A 10 10.23 8.41 -7.58
C ASP A 10 9.17 8.67 -6.51
N HIS A 11 9.19 9.82 -5.82
CA HIS A 11 8.16 10.19 -4.84
C HIS A 11 6.75 10.29 -5.45
N ALA A 12 6.62 10.97 -6.60
CA ALA A 12 5.34 11.12 -7.27
C ALA A 12 4.73 9.76 -7.64
N LYS A 13 5.56 8.82 -8.10
CA LYS A 13 5.16 7.45 -8.40
C LYS A 13 4.75 6.67 -7.16
N ILE A 14 5.52 6.75 -6.07
CA ILE A 14 5.21 6.08 -4.80
C ILE A 14 3.84 6.56 -4.27
N LYS A 15 3.57 7.86 -4.34
CA LYS A 15 2.29 8.43 -3.93
C LYS A 15 1.14 8.00 -4.84
N ASP A 16 1.39 7.87 -6.14
CA ASP A 16 0.39 7.41 -7.09
C ASP A 16 0.05 5.92 -6.89
N VAL A 17 1.05 5.10 -6.53
CA VAL A 17 0.84 3.70 -6.13
C VAL A 17 -0.01 3.61 -4.87
N ALA A 18 0.31 4.35 -3.81
CA ALA A 18 -0.50 4.36 -2.58
C ALA A 18 -1.94 4.80 -2.86
N ARG A 19 -2.11 5.86 -3.68
CA ARG A 19 -3.45 6.34 -4.08
C ARG A 19 -4.20 5.28 -4.88
N THR A 20 -3.54 4.59 -5.79
CA THR A 20 -4.12 3.51 -6.58
C THR A 20 -4.57 2.37 -5.66
N MET A 21 -3.75 1.98 -4.69
CA MET A 21 -4.12 0.95 -3.71
C MET A 21 -5.35 1.36 -2.88
N HIS A 22 -5.43 2.61 -2.41
CA HIS A 22 -6.64 3.10 -1.72
C HIS A 22 -7.86 3.16 -2.63
N ALA A 23 -7.69 3.57 -3.89
CA ALA A 23 -8.78 3.61 -4.86
C ALA A 23 -9.30 2.21 -5.18
N GLU A 24 -8.41 1.22 -5.29
CA GLU A 24 -8.79 -0.18 -5.48
C GLU A 24 -9.53 -0.73 -4.26
N LEU A 25 -9.10 -0.42 -3.02
CA LEU A 25 -9.85 -0.75 -1.80
C LEU A 25 -11.27 -0.16 -1.79
N GLN A 26 -11.42 1.10 -2.20
CA GLN A 26 -12.72 1.76 -2.28
C GLN A 26 -13.59 1.23 -3.42
N ARG A 27 -12.95 0.72 -4.49
CA ARG A 27 -13.62 0.07 -5.62
C ARG A 27 -14.06 -1.35 -5.34
N VAL A 28 -13.65 -1.96 -4.23
CA VAL A 28 -14.19 -3.23 -3.75
C VAL A 28 -15.66 -3.02 -3.38
N THR A 29 -16.51 -3.02 -4.40
CA THR A 29 -17.96 -2.95 -4.38
C THR A 29 -18.46 -3.96 -5.40
N GLY A 30 -19.45 -4.78 -5.04
CA GLY A 30 -19.94 -5.87 -5.89
C GLY A 30 -19.30 -7.25 -5.63
N PRO A 31 -19.21 -8.12 -6.66
CA PRO A 31 -18.74 -9.50 -6.52
C PRO A 31 -17.32 -9.58 -5.95
N GLY A 32 -17.09 -10.48 -5.01
CA GLY A 32 -15.80 -10.65 -4.34
C GLY A 32 -15.52 -9.69 -3.18
N THR A 33 -16.45 -8.79 -2.83
CA THR A 33 -16.38 -8.02 -1.57
C THR A 33 -16.48 -8.94 -0.34
N LEU A 34 -16.09 -8.46 0.84
CA LEU A 34 -16.33 -9.20 2.08
C LEU A 34 -17.82 -9.54 2.28
N SER A 35 -18.72 -8.60 1.96
CA SER A 35 -20.16 -8.84 2.01
C SER A 35 -20.58 -9.93 1.03
N ASP A 36 -19.96 -10.02 -0.13
CA ASP A 36 -20.23 -11.04 -1.13
C ASP A 36 -19.68 -12.41 -0.72
N VAL A 37 -18.44 -12.46 -0.21
CA VAL A 37 -17.81 -13.68 0.32
C VAL A 37 -18.63 -14.25 1.48
N SER A 38 -19.03 -13.40 2.43
CA SER A 38 -19.82 -13.80 3.60
C SER A 38 -21.24 -14.24 3.25
N SER A 39 -21.87 -13.64 2.23
CA SER A 39 -23.26 -13.95 1.86
C SER A 39 -23.39 -15.03 0.79
N ARG A 40 -22.62 -14.97 -0.30
CA ARG A 40 -22.68 -15.92 -1.43
C ARG A 40 -21.86 -17.19 -1.21
N GLY A 41 -20.81 -17.11 -0.40
CA GLY A 41 -20.05 -18.30 0.00
C GLY A 41 -20.83 -19.20 0.96
N ASN A 42 -21.93 -18.71 1.55
CA ASN A 42 -22.66 -19.44 2.58
C ASN A 42 -23.86 -20.17 1.98
N VAL A 43 -23.75 -21.48 1.84
CA VAL A 43 -24.89 -22.33 1.50
C VAL A 43 -25.70 -22.55 2.79
N PRO A 44 -27.00 -22.21 2.82
CA PRO A 44 -27.80 -22.38 4.03
C PRO A 44 -27.93 -23.87 4.39
N ALA A 45 -27.95 -24.17 5.69
CA ALA A 45 -28.01 -25.55 6.21
C ALA A 45 -29.18 -26.37 5.61
N ALA A 46 -30.31 -25.70 5.33
CA ALA A 46 -31.48 -26.32 4.71
C ALA A 46 -31.21 -26.90 3.30
N ALA A 47 -30.22 -26.37 2.57
CA ALA A 47 -29.86 -26.85 1.23
C ALA A 47 -29.09 -28.18 1.24
N PHE A 48 -28.53 -28.59 2.38
CA PHE A 48 -27.82 -29.87 2.51
C PHE A 48 -28.77 -31.05 2.84
N GLY A 49 -29.98 -30.74 3.31
CA GLY A 49 -30.96 -31.73 3.79
C GLY A 49 -30.95 -31.91 5.31
N SER A 50 -31.83 -32.77 5.81
CA SER A 50 -32.12 -32.92 7.25
C SER A 50 -31.49 -34.15 7.92
N TRP A 51 -30.79 -35.00 7.16
CA TRP A 51 -30.10 -36.18 7.67
C TRP A 51 -28.82 -35.79 8.41
N ASP A 52 -28.36 -36.63 9.35
CA ASP A 52 -27.34 -36.20 10.33
C ASP A 52 -25.99 -35.84 9.70
N ALA A 53 -25.55 -36.56 8.67
CA ALA A 53 -24.31 -36.18 7.99
C ALA A 53 -24.47 -34.92 7.11
N ALA A 54 -25.67 -34.58 6.63
CA ALA A 54 -25.93 -33.26 6.05
C ALA A 54 -25.83 -32.13 7.08
N LYS A 55 -26.30 -32.34 8.32
CA LYS A 55 -26.12 -31.35 9.40
C LYS A 55 -24.64 -31.13 9.70
N SER A 56 -23.87 -32.23 9.78
CA SER A 56 -22.41 -32.15 9.99
C SER A 56 -21.71 -31.44 8.83
N LEU A 57 -22.09 -31.72 7.58
CA LEU A 57 -21.54 -31.05 6.41
C LEU A 57 -21.88 -29.55 6.41
N ALA A 58 -23.13 -29.18 6.71
CA ALA A 58 -23.57 -27.80 6.80
C ALA A 58 -22.77 -27.02 7.87
N ALA A 59 -22.52 -27.63 9.03
CA ALA A 59 -21.70 -27.02 10.08
C ALA A 59 -20.25 -26.79 9.61
N THR A 60 -19.63 -27.78 8.96
CA THR A 60 -18.28 -27.64 8.40
C THR A 60 -18.20 -26.57 7.32
N VAL A 61 -19.16 -26.51 6.40
CA VAL A 61 -19.21 -25.49 5.35
C VAL A 61 -19.38 -24.10 5.95
N THR A 62 -20.27 -23.95 6.93
CA THR A 62 -20.49 -22.68 7.62
C THR A 62 -19.22 -22.21 8.32
N ALA A 63 -18.55 -23.09 9.06
CA ALA A 63 -17.29 -22.78 9.75
C ALA A 63 -16.16 -22.44 8.75
N GLY A 64 -16.07 -23.18 7.64
CA GLY A 64 -15.10 -22.92 6.58
C GLY A 64 -15.32 -21.55 5.93
N ASN A 65 -16.57 -21.20 5.62
CA ASN A 65 -16.88 -19.88 5.06
C ASN A 65 -16.56 -18.75 6.05
N GLN A 66 -16.87 -18.91 7.34
CA GLN A 66 -16.48 -17.94 8.37
C GLN A 66 -14.96 -17.72 8.42
N GLN A 67 -14.16 -18.79 8.29
CA GLN A 67 -12.71 -18.67 8.20
C GLN A 67 -12.26 -17.93 6.93
N ILE A 68 -12.84 -18.24 5.77
CA ILE A 68 -12.53 -17.55 4.50
C ILE A 68 -12.84 -16.05 4.62
N ALA A 69 -14.01 -15.70 5.15
CA ALA A 69 -14.40 -14.31 5.36
C ALA A 69 -13.44 -13.59 6.31
N SER A 70 -13.02 -14.24 7.41
CA SER A 70 -12.05 -13.68 8.35
C SER A 70 -10.67 -13.45 7.71
N LEU A 71 -10.16 -14.42 6.96
CA LEU A 71 -8.89 -14.30 6.23
C LEU A 71 -8.95 -13.19 5.17
N TYR A 72 -10.08 -13.08 4.47
CA TYR A 72 -10.30 -12.02 3.49
C TYR A 72 -10.32 -10.63 4.15
N GLN A 73 -10.97 -10.48 5.30
CA GLN A 73 -10.91 -9.24 6.07
C GLN A 73 -9.48 -8.90 6.52
N GLY A 74 -8.73 -9.90 6.98
CA GLY A 74 -7.32 -9.74 7.35
C GLY A 74 -6.49 -9.22 6.18
N PHE A 75 -6.64 -9.83 5.00
CA PHE A 75 -5.98 -9.39 3.78
C PHE A 75 -6.30 -7.93 3.41
N LEU A 76 -7.59 -7.53 3.49
CA LEU A 76 -7.97 -6.13 3.21
C LEU A 76 -7.35 -5.14 4.21
N ASN A 77 -7.28 -5.51 5.48
CA ASN A 77 -6.63 -4.70 6.51
C ASN A 77 -5.13 -4.56 6.26
N ASP A 78 -4.45 -5.66 5.94
CA ASP A 78 -3.02 -5.65 5.62
C ASP A 78 -2.73 -4.81 4.38
N PHE A 79 -3.57 -4.93 3.35
CA PHE A 79 -3.45 -4.15 2.12
C PHE A 79 -3.62 -2.64 2.39
N ALA A 80 -4.59 -2.26 3.22
CA ALA A 80 -4.78 -0.87 3.66
C ALA A 80 -3.57 -0.37 4.46
N HIS A 81 -3.04 -1.20 5.36
CA HIS A 81 -1.87 -0.86 6.16
C HIS A 81 -0.61 -0.65 5.31
N VAL A 82 -0.40 -1.48 4.29
CA VAL A 82 0.70 -1.29 3.33
C VAL A 82 0.52 0.01 2.54
N ALA A 83 -0.69 0.32 2.07
CA ALA A 83 -0.97 1.57 1.36
C ALA A 83 -0.65 2.80 2.25
N ASP A 84 -1.07 2.77 3.52
CA ASP A 84 -0.75 3.81 4.50
C ASP A 84 0.75 3.95 4.75
N MET A 85 1.48 2.83 4.88
CA MET A 85 2.94 2.87 5.04
C MET A 85 3.63 3.47 3.82
N ILE A 86 3.21 3.10 2.61
CA ILE A 86 3.76 3.66 1.36
C ILE A 86 3.48 5.17 1.30
N SER A 87 2.28 5.62 1.68
CA SER A 87 1.97 7.05 1.76
C SER A 87 2.84 7.78 2.79
N LYS A 88 3.05 7.20 3.99
CA LYS A 88 3.92 7.77 5.02
C LYS A 88 5.37 7.86 4.57
N ILE A 89 5.88 6.85 3.86
CA ILE A 89 7.24 6.87 3.28
C ILE A 89 7.34 8.03 2.28
N ALA A 90 6.33 8.21 1.42
CA ALA A 90 6.30 9.29 0.46
C ALA A 90 6.36 10.67 1.15
N ASP A 91 5.51 10.88 2.17
CA ASP A 91 5.46 12.15 2.89
C ASP A 91 6.76 12.42 3.69
N ASN A 92 7.35 11.41 4.32
CA ASN A 92 8.64 11.54 5.03
C ASN A 92 9.78 11.92 4.08
N TYR A 93 9.83 11.32 2.88
CA TYR A 93 10.82 11.69 1.87
C TYR A 93 10.67 13.15 1.44
N ARG A 94 9.44 13.63 1.24
CA ARG A 94 9.17 15.02 0.91
C ARG A 94 9.67 15.97 2.01
N GLU A 95 9.36 15.67 3.27
CA GLU A 95 9.79 16.50 4.40
C GLU A 95 11.32 16.57 4.50
N SER A 96 12.00 15.44 4.28
CA SER A 96 13.46 15.38 4.22
C SER A 96 14.04 16.23 3.09
N ASP A 97 13.50 16.12 1.88
CA ASP A 97 13.95 16.90 0.73
C ASP A 97 13.72 18.41 0.94
N GLU A 98 12.59 18.81 1.51
CA GLU A 98 12.29 20.21 1.84
C GLU A 98 13.25 20.76 2.91
N LYS A 99 13.51 20.00 3.99
CA LYS A 99 14.49 20.36 5.03
C LYS A 99 15.90 20.49 4.46
N MET A 100 16.31 19.55 3.60
CA MET A 100 17.62 19.59 2.95
C MET A 100 17.76 20.81 2.03
N LEU A 101 16.74 21.10 1.21
CA LEU A 101 16.75 22.28 0.35
C LEU A 101 16.76 23.59 1.15
N ALA A 102 16.02 23.65 2.26
CA ALA A 102 16.05 24.79 3.17
C ALA A 102 17.45 24.96 3.81
N ALA A 103 18.08 23.87 4.24
CA ALA A 103 19.44 23.89 4.77
C ALA A 103 20.46 24.39 3.74
N ILE A 104 20.41 23.88 2.50
CA ILE A 104 21.29 24.35 1.41
C ILE A 104 21.10 25.85 1.15
N ARG A 105 19.85 26.33 1.09
CA ARG A 105 19.55 27.76 0.90
C ARG A 105 20.03 28.62 2.07
N SER A 106 19.99 28.10 3.29
CA SER A 106 20.47 28.81 4.48
C SER A 106 21.99 28.93 4.53
N ILE A 107 22.71 27.98 3.92
CA ILE A 107 24.18 27.97 3.83
C ILE A 107 24.68 28.87 2.68
N ASN A 108 23.88 29.05 1.61
CA ASN A 108 24.26 29.89 0.46
C ASN A 108 23.19 30.96 0.13
N PRO A 109 23.09 32.04 0.93
CA PRO A 109 22.07 33.09 0.77
C PRO A 109 22.37 34.06 -0.39
N SER A 110 23.59 34.03 -0.95
CA SER A 110 24.01 34.84 -2.10
C SER A 110 24.07 33.95 -3.33
N GLY A 111 23.28 34.24 -4.36
CA GLY A 111 23.11 33.42 -5.56
C GLY A 111 24.31 33.36 -6.50
N GLU A 112 25.48 32.97 -6.01
CA GLU A 112 26.60 32.55 -6.86
C GLU A 112 26.59 31.04 -7.03
N GLN A 113 26.51 30.66 -8.30
CA GLN A 113 26.62 29.30 -8.81
C GLN A 113 27.86 28.61 -8.21
N PRO A 114 27.73 27.40 -7.63
CA PRO A 114 28.87 26.73 -7.01
C PRO A 114 29.93 26.42 -8.08
N PRO A 115 31.23 26.65 -7.83
CA PRO A 115 32.28 26.31 -8.78
C PRO A 115 32.37 24.78 -8.91
N THR A 116 31.85 24.23 -9.99
CA THR A 116 32.08 22.83 -10.36
C THR A 116 33.38 22.72 -11.12
N THR A 117 34.51 22.58 -10.42
CA THR A 117 35.68 21.83 -10.89
C THR A 117 36.64 21.65 -9.73
N SER A 118 36.58 20.49 -9.07
CA SER A 118 37.70 19.99 -8.29
C SER A 118 38.72 19.44 -9.30
N THR A 119 39.66 20.26 -9.74
CA THR A 119 40.85 19.81 -10.47
C THR A 119 41.69 18.94 -9.55
N VAL A 120 41.46 17.63 -9.59
CA VAL A 120 42.43 16.65 -9.07
C VAL A 120 43.56 16.58 -10.09
N LYS A 121 44.77 16.98 -9.69
CA LYS A 121 46.00 16.79 -10.46
C LYS A 121 46.18 15.29 -10.76
N PRO A 122 46.55 14.89 -11.99
CA PRO A 122 47.04 13.53 -12.23
C PRO A 122 48.32 13.33 -11.41
N VAL A 123 48.38 12.23 -10.67
CA VAL A 123 49.61 11.75 -10.03
C VAL A 123 50.39 11.01 -11.12
N GLU A 124 51.60 11.47 -11.43
CA GLU A 124 52.62 10.69 -12.16
C GLU A 124 53.25 9.63 -11.24
#